data_AF-A0A834MFB7-F1
#
_entry.id   AF-A0A834MFB7-F1
#
_cell.length_a   1.000
_cell.length_b   1.000
_cell.length_c   1.000
_cell.angle_alpha   90.00
_cell.angle_beta   90.00
_cell.angle_gamma   90.00
#
_symmetry.space_group_name_H-M   'P 1'
#
loop_
_entity.id
_entity.type
_entity.pdbx_description
1 polymer ?
#
loop_
_entity_poly.entity_id
_entity_poly.type
_entity_poly.pdbx_seq_one_letter_code
_entity_poly.pdbx_strand_id
1 'polypeptide(L)'
;MGSTYPINTLVSHFKEKHKNHMSSNEYQLDCIALGAHLRLILHKGLPYLLFFYENKINIWISVYSVNTEDNDVMFQIQFQSVDTNKSLVFQANVTPFDDQEHCLNCLHHICSNNYHKYSKVGSNYDIINKSMEFSVEKSYLSSLLSCKHVYYTVNIMEETEDSLQKSLIRNLECPVCKMPMSAPIFRCRKGHAICNICSKKLTKCPLCKSQLTNSRCFALEGIAQDIELCCSNKKNGCTFTGNVNQCIAHENYCSVKPIHNLKM
;
A
#
# COMPACT_ATOMS: atom_id res chain seq x y z
N MET A 1 -5.28 30.45 5.02
CA MET A 1 -6.57 30.44 4.29
C MET A 1 -6.38 29.54 3.09
N GLY A 2 -6.69 28.26 3.23
CA GLY A 2 -6.56 27.30 2.13
C GLY A 2 -7.61 27.62 1.07
N SER A 3 -7.17 27.98 -0.13
CA SER A 3 -8.09 28.13 -1.26
C SER A 3 -8.61 26.75 -1.62
N THR A 4 -9.85 26.45 -1.22
CA THR A 4 -10.61 25.33 -1.76
C THR A 4 -10.89 25.64 -3.23
N TYR A 5 -9.98 25.25 -4.11
CA TYR A 5 -10.27 25.19 -5.54
C TYR A 5 -11.47 24.25 -5.71
N PRO A 6 -12.61 24.70 -6.26
CA PRO A 6 -13.76 23.83 -6.35
C PRO A 6 -13.40 22.66 -7.27
N ILE A 7 -13.54 21.44 -6.77
CA ILE A 7 -13.22 20.17 -7.46
C ILE A 7 -13.79 20.14 -8.89
N ASN A 8 -15.00 20.69 -9.06
CA ASN A 8 -15.67 20.81 -10.35
C ASN A 8 -14.93 21.71 -11.35
N THR A 9 -14.27 22.77 -10.87
CA THR A 9 -13.50 23.72 -11.69
C THR A 9 -12.17 23.12 -12.17
N LEU A 10 -11.56 22.24 -11.37
CA LEU A 10 -10.34 21.53 -11.78
C LEU A 10 -10.64 20.51 -12.89
N VAL A 11 -11.70 19.72 -12.72
CA VAL A 11 -12.12 18.73 -13.72
C VAL A 11 -12.55 19.43 -15.01
N SER A 12 -13.30 20.54 -14.93
CA SER A 12 -13.68 21.31 -16.13
C SER A 12 -12.47 21.96 -16.81
N HIS A 13 -11.52 22.51 -16.05
CA HIS A 13 -10.28 23.07 -16.60
C HIS A 13 -9.47 22.02 -17.38
N PHE A 14 -9.27 20.82 -16.81
CA PHE A 14 -8.56 19.75 -17.49
C PHE A 14 -9.31 19.26 -18.73
N LYS A 15 -10.65 19.17 -18.68
CA LYS A 15 -11.49 18.85 -19.85
C LYS A 15 -11.33 19.84 -20.99
N GLU A 16 -11.27 21.13 -20.68
CA GLU A 16 -11.24 22.21 -21.67
C GLU A 16 -9.84 22.45 -22.24
N LYS A 17 -8.80 22.44 -21.38
CA LYS A 17 -7.44 22.83 -21.77
C LYS A 17 -6.48 21.67 -22.00
N HIS A 18 -6.81 20.47 -21.51
CA HIS A 18 -5.92 19.31 -21.51
C HIS A 18 -6.63 18.03 -21.98
N LYS A 19 -7.46 18.13 -23.03
CA LYS A 19 -8.32 17.06 -23.56
C LYS A 19 -7.58 15.74 -23.87
N ASN A 20 -6.32 15.81 -24.32
CA ASN A 20 -5.47 14.62 -24.61
C ASN A 20 -4.81 14.02 -23.36
N HIS A 21 -5.04 14.59 -22.17
CA HIS A 21 -4.53 14.12 -20.88
C HIS A 21 -5.62 13.54 -19.98
N MET A 22 -6.84 13.44 -20.50
CA MET A 22 -7.95 12.75 -19.87
C MET A 22 -8.19 11.42 -20.57
N SER A 23 -8.56 10.42 -19.75
CA SER A 23 -9.05 9.08 -20.11
C SER A 23 -8.05 8.08 -20.70
N SER A 24 -7.47 7.25 -19.83
CA SER A 24 -7.60 5.78 -19.79
C SER A 24 -6.64 5.25 -18.73
N ASN A 25 -7.00 4.23 -17.96
CA ASN A 25 -6.13 3.62 -16.94
C ASN A 25 -4.84 2.99 -17.51
N GLU A 26 -4.65 3.07 -18.82
CA GLU A 26 -3.53 2.53 -19.57
C GLU A 26 -2.75 3.69 -20.20
N TYR A 27 -1.46 3.77 -19.90
CA TYR A 27 -0.57 4.80 -20.41
C TYR A 27 0.64 4.18 -21.13
N GLN A 28 0.84 4.59 -22.37
CA GLN A 28 2.04 4.23 -23.13
C GLN A 28 3.22 5.08 -22.66
N LEU A 29 4.26 4.42 -22.17
CA LEU A 29 5.58 5.02 -21.96
C LEU A 29 6.42 4.69 -23.19
N ASP A 30 6.78 5.71 -23.94
CA ASP A 30 7.88 5.57 -24.89
C ASP A 30 9.18 5.64 -24.07
N CYS A 31 9.93 4.53 -23.98
CA CYS A 31 11.14 4.40 -23.14
C CYS A 31 12.34 5.30 -23.55
N ILE A 32 12.09 6.29 -24.39
CA ILE A 32 13.05 7.27 -24.89
C ILE A 32 12.69 8.68 -24.37
N ALA A 33 11.49 8.88 -23.81
CA ALA A 33 11.13 10.15 -23.23
C ALA A 33 11.97 10.43 -21.97
N LEU A 34 12.36 11.70 -21.82
CA LEU A 34 12.89 12.27 -20.59
C LEU A 34 11.93 13.39 -20.24
N GLY A 35 11.43 13.43 -19.01
CA GLY A 35 10.54 14.51 -18.60
C GLY A 35 9.69 14.20 -17.39
N ALA A 36 8.85 15.17 -17.04
CA ALA A 36 7.75 14.98 -16.11
C ALA A 36 6.43 15.28 -16.81
N HIS A 37 5.39 14.56 -16.40
CA HIS A 37 4.03 14.86 -16.81
C HIS A 37 3.06 14.68 -15.66
N LEU A 38 2.01 15.50 -15.73
CA LEU A 38 0.86 15.45 -14.87
C LEU A 38 -0.32 14.87 -15.65
N ARG A 39 -1.03 13.91 -15.05
CA ARG A 39 -2.27 13.35 -15.59
C ARG A 39 -3.36 13.42 -14.53
N LEU A 40 -4.60 13.58 -14.98
CA LEU A 40 -5.78 13.50 -14.12
C LEU A 40 -6.43 12.13 -14.32
N ILE A 41 -6.54 11.37 -13.22
CA ILE A 41 -7.26 10.11 -13.15
C ILE A 41 -8.61 10.37 -12.49
N LEU A 42 -9.69 9.84 -13.05
CA LEU A 42 -11.01 9.87 -12.42
C LEU A 42 -11.35 8.46 -11.95
N HIS A 43 -11.54 8.30 -10.63
CA HIS A 43 -12.01 7.05 -10.06
C HIS A 43 -13.28 7.33 -9.26
N LYS A 44 -14.38 6.64 -9.59
CA LYS A 44 -15.71 6.84 -9.01
C LYS A 44 -16.19 8.30 -8.97
N GLY A 45 -15.76 9.10 -9.96
CA GLY A 45 -16.11 10.53 -10.05
C GLY A 45 -15.20 11.48 -9.25
N LEU A 46 -14.25 10.95 -8.49
CA LEU A 46 -13.26 11.73 -7.74
C LEU A 46 -11.96 11.93 -8.56
N PRO A 47 -11.35 13.13 -8.51
CA PRO A 47 -10.11 13.42 -9.24
C PRO A 47 -8.84 13.11 -8.44
N TYR A 48 -7.93 12.41 -9.10
CA TYR A 48 -6.59 12.08 -8.62
C TYR A 48 -5.54 12.60 -9.61
N LEU A 49 -4.47 13.19 -9.09
CA LEU A 49 -3.36 13.73 -9.87
C LEU A 49 -2.19 12.75 -9.89
N LEU A 50 -1.95 12.13 -11.04
CA LEU A 50 -0.78 11.28 -11.28
C LEU A 50 0.40 12.17 -11.71
N PHE A 51 1.42 12.18 -10.88
CA PHE A 51 2.72 12.78 -11.18
C PHE A 51 3.67 11.67 -11.61
N PHE A 52 4.25 11.84 -12.78
CA PHE A 52 5.31 11.00 -13.29
C PHE A 52 6.53 11.86 -13.55
N TYR A 53 7.69 11.38 -13.13
CA TYR A 53 8.97 11.99 -13.45
C TYR A 53 9.98 10.91 -13.80
N GLU A 54 10.81 11.13 -14.81
CA GLU A 54 11.91 10.23 -15.12
C GLU A 54 13.20 10.97 -15.46
N ASN A 55 14.32 10.36 -15.10
CA ASN A 55 15.63 10.77 -15.58
C ASN A 55 16.31 9.59 -16.29
N LYS A 56 17.64 9.67 -16.50
CA LYS A 56 18.40 8.61 -17.17
C LYS A 56 18.45 7.29 -16.40
N ILE A 57 18.24 7.32 -15.09
CA ILE A 57 18.46 6.19 -14.17
C ILE A 57 17.13 5.67 -13.61
N ASN A 58 16.27 6.57 -13.15
CA ASN A 58 15.10 6.26 -12.33
C ASN A 58 13.81 6.80 -12.93
N ILE A 59 12.72 6.15 -12.54
CA ILE A 59 11.34 6.60 -12.71
C ILE A 59 10.76 6.84 -11.32
N TRP A 60 10.05 7.94 -11.14
CA TRP A 60 9.29 8.30 -9.95
C TRP A 60 7.82 8.49 -10.29
N ILE A 61 6.94 7.94 -9.44
CA ILE A 61 5.50 8.01 -9.63
C ILE A 61 4.83 8.30 -8.28
N SER A 62 3.91 9.26 -8.27
CA SER A 62 3.01 9.52 -7.15
C SER A 62 1.61 9.77 -7.66
N VAL A 63 0.62 9.42 -6.87
CA VAL A 63 -0.76 9.81 -7.10
C VAL A 63 -1.24 10.61 -5.90
N TYR A 64 -1.79 11.79 -6.17
CA TYR A 64 -2.31 12.67 -5.14
C TYR A 64 -3.84 12.79 -5.24
N SER A 65 -4.55 12.70 -4.12
CA SER A 65 -5.98 13.04 -4.07
C SER A 65 -6.15 14.54 -3.91
N VAL A 66 -7.02 15.14 -4.70
CA VAL A 66 -7.40 16.55 -4.53
C VAL A 66 -8.43 16.69 -3.39
N ASN A 67 -9.00 15.58 -2.92
CA ASN A 67 -9.91 15.54 -1.79
C ASN A 67 -9.16 15.14 -0.51
N THR A 68 -9.19 16.01 0.50
CA THR A 68 -8.51 15.78 1.79
C THR A 68 -9.21 14.75 2.69
N GLU A 69 -10.39 14.28 2.30
CA GLU A 69 -11.16 13.27 3.05
C GLU A 69 -10.83 11.83 2.63
N ASP A 70 -10.07 11.64 1.54
CA ASP A 70 -9.61 10.33 1.06
C ASP A 70 -8.39 9.86 1.88
N ASN A 71 -8.62 9.52 3.14
CA ASN A 71 -7.67 8.72 3.91
C ASN A 71 -7.91 7.25 3.52
N ASP A 72 -6.85 6.51 3.21
CA ASP A 72 -6.91 5.06 2.93
C ASP A 72 -7.24 4.64 1.48
N VAL A 73 -6.82 5.45 0.50
CA VAL A 73 -6.82 5.07 -0.93
C VAL A 73 -5.41 4.67 -1.36
N MET A 74 -5.32 3.56 -2.10
CA MET A 74 -4.07 3.05 -2.70
C MET A 74 -4.09 3.24 -4.21
N PHE A 75 -2.93 3.19 -4.84
CA PHE A 75 -2.84 3.01 -6.28
C PHE A 75 -1.90 1.86 -6.62
N GLN A 76 -2.24 1.15 -7.69
CA GLN A 76 -1.44 0.08 -8.26
C GLN A 76 -0.80 0.57 -9.55
N ILE A 77 0.50 0.36 -9.67
CA ILE A 77 1.26 0.60 -10.89
C ILE A 77 1.63 -0.75 -11.47
N GLN A 78 1.25 -1.02 -12.72
CA GLN A 78 1.69 -2.21 -13.43
C GLN A 78 2.56 -1.80 -14.61
N PHE A 79 3.83 -2.21 -14.59
CA PHE A 79 4.73 -2.13 -15.72
C PHE A 79 4.59 -3.40 -16.57
N GLN A 80 4.49 -3.27 -17.89
CA GLN A 80 4.33 -4.41 -18.79
C GLN A 80 5.22 -4.27 -20.02
N SER A 81 5.82 -5.38 -20.43
CA SER A 81 6.50 -5.50 -21.71
C SER A 81 5.52 -5.92 -22.79
N VAL A 82 5.54 -5.20 -23.92
CA VAL A 82 4.82 -5.63 -25.13
C VAL A 82 5.54 -6.78 -25.84
N ASP A 83 6.86 -6.86 -25.68
CA ASP A 83 7.70 -7.85 -26.37
C ASP A 83 7.62 -9.25 -25.72
N THR A 84 7.38 -9.31 -24.40
CA THR A 84 7.60 -10.54 -23.60
C THR A 84 6.39 -10.98 -22.78
N ASN A 85 5.26 -10.25 -22.85
CA ASN A 85 4.06 -10.48 -22.02
C ASN A 85 4.32 -10.51 -20.50
N LYS A 86 5.52 -10.10 -20.04
CA LYS A 86 5.84 -10.00 -18.61
C LYS A 86 5.26 -8.72 -18.03
N SER A 87 4.85 -8.78 -16.77
CA SER A 87 4.40 -7.62 -16.01
C SER A 87 4.98 -7.60 -14.60
N LEU A 88 5.16 -6.40 -14.07
CA LEU A 88 5.58 -6.12 -12.70
C LEU A 88 4.59 -5.17 -12.06
N VAL A 89 4.14 -5.50 -10.87
CA VAL A 89 3.07 -4.77 -10.19
C VAL A 89 3.58 -4.24 -8.86
N PHE A 90 3.33 -2.96 -8.61
CA PHE A 90 3.67 -2.25 -7.39
C PHE A 90 2.42 -1.57 -6.83
N GLN A 91 2.40 -1.32 -5.53
CA GLN A 91 1.31 -0.62 -4.84
C GLN A 91 1.90 0.44 -3.92
N ALA A 92 1.27 1.61 -3.87
CA ALA A 92 1.66 2.72 -3.02
C ALA A 92 0.43 3.51 -2.58
N ASN A 93 0.58 4.32 -1.53
CA ASN A 93 -0.52 5.12 -0.97
C ASN A 93 -0.82 6.31 -1.87
N VAL A 94 -2.09 6.65 -2.01
CA VAL A 94 -2.48 7.98 -2.49
C VAL A 94 -2.30 8.96 -1.34
N THR A 95 -1.65 10.09 -1.59
CA THR A 95 -1.46 11.14 -0.60
C THR A 95 -2.30 12.38 -0.91
N PRO A 96 -2.70 13.18 0.07
CA PRO A 96 -3.39 14.44 -0.21
C PRO A 96 -2.51 15.38 -1.02
N PHE A 97 -3.10 16.04 -2.02
CA PHE A 97 -2.43 17.07 -2.80
C PHE A 97 -2.22 18.32 -1.93
N ASP A 98 -0.98 18.79 -1.91
CA ASP A 98 -0.53 20.01 -1.25
C ASP A 98 0.20 20.84 -2.30
N ASP A 99 -0.31 22.03 -2.62
CA ASP A 99 0.24 22.89 -3.66
C ASP A 99 1.63 23.45 -3.31
N GLN A 100 1.97 23.55 -2.02
CA GLN A 100 3.28 23.99 -1.56
C GLN A 100 4.36 22.92 -1.73
N GLU A 101 3.97 21.65 -1.69
CA GLU A 101 4.89 20.51 -1.80
C GLU A 101 4.86 19.84 -3.18
N HIS A 102 3.71 19.83 -3.85
CA HIS A 102 3.46 19.04 -5.07
C HIS A 102 3.32 19.92 -6.33
N CYS A 103 4.01 21.07 -6.36
CA CYS A 103 3.98 21.96 -7.51
C CYS A 103 4.80 21.40 -8.71
N LEU A 104 4.15 21.21 -9.86
CA LEU A 104 4.82 20.74 -11.09
C LEU A 104 5.94 21.69 -11.57
N ASN A 105 5.75 23.01 -11.43
CA ASN A 105 6.80 23.97 -11.77
C ASN A 105 8.02 23.84 -10.85
N CYS A 106 7.81 23.43 -9.59
CA CYS A 106 8.93 23.15 -8.68
C CYS A 106 9.70 21.90 -9.14
N LEU A 107 9.00 20.84 -9.53
CA LEU A 107 9.59 19.64 -10.14
C LEU A 107 10.39 19.95 -11.42
N HIS A 108 9.97 20.96 -12.19
CA HIS A 108 10.66 21.40 -13.40
C HIS A 108 11.71 22.51 -13.18
N HIS A 109 11.91 22.96 -11.93
CA HIS A 109 12.82 24.06 -11.59
C HIS A 109 12.52 25.41 -12.27
N ILE A 110 11.27 25.62 -12.67
CA ILE A 110 10.80 26.88 -13.28
C ILE A 110 9.83 27.65 -12.36
N CYS A 111 9.64 27.20 -11.12
CA CYS A 111 8.74 27.87 -10.18
C CYS A 111 9.36 29.13 -9.58
N SER A 112 8.65 30.24 -9.68
CA SER A 112 9.02 31.52 -9.04
C SER A 112 8.26 31.79 -7.74
N ASN A 113 7.44 30.84 -7.25
CA ASN A 113 6.63 31.04 -6.05
C ASN A 113 7.44 30.77 -4.77
N ASN A 114 7.77 31.82 -4.03
CA ASN A 114 8.57 31.74 -2.80
C ASN A 114 7.89 31.00 -1.64
N TYR A 115 6.58 30.75 -1.72
CA TYR A 115 5.83 29.99 -0.71
C TYR A 115 5.91 28.48 -0.92
N HIS A 116 6.30 28.02 -2.11
CA HIS A 116 6.46 26.58 -2.34
C HIS A 116 7.78 26.10 -1.76
N LYS A 117 7.74 24.96 -1.05
CA LYS A 117 8.87 24.36 -0.33
C LYS A 117 10.10 24.14 -1.22
N TYR A 118 9.87 23.77 -2.48
CA TYR A 118 10.92 23.37 -3.41
C TYR A 118 11.33 24.47 -4.42
N SER A 119 10.75 25.68 -4.37
CA SER A 119 11.10 26.75 -5.33
C SER A 119 12.53 27.27 -5.20
N LYS A 120 13.13 27.15 -4.02
CA LYS A 120 14.51 27.61 -3.72
C LYS A 120 15.58 26.51 -3.75
N VAL A 121 15.17 25.27 -4.03
CA VAL A 121 16.05 24.09 -3.90
C VAL A 121 17.01 23.94 -5.10
N GLY A 122 16.88 24.77 -6.14
CA GLY A 122 17.70 24.68 -7.35
C GLY A 122 17.49 23.34 -8.06
N SER A 123 18.43 22.91 -8.91
CA SER A 123 18.36 21.65 -9.68
C SER A 123 18.59 20.36 -8.85
N ASN A 124 18.34 20.40 -7.54
CA ASN A 124 18.58 19.27 -6.64
C ASN A 124 17.39 18.29 -6.67
N TYR A 125 17.35 17.48 -7.73
CA TYR A 125 16.31 16.50 -8.00
C TYR A 125 16.06 15.51 -6.85
N ASP A 126 17.10 15.14 -6.09
CA ASP A 126 16.99 14.17 -5.01
C ASP A 126 16.08 14.62 -3.87
N ILE A 127 15.94 15.94 -3.66
CA ILE A 127 15.11 16.50 -2.59
C ILE A 127 13.63 16.54 -3.00
N ILE A 128 13.35 16.83 -4.27
CA ILE A 128 11.97 16.90 -4.79
C ILE A 128 11.44 15.49 -5.06
N ASN A 129 12.29 14.57 -5.50
CA ASN A 129 11.86 13.20 -5.79
C ASN A 129 11.71 12.33 -4.53
N LYS A 130 12.34 12.72 -3.40
CA LYS A 130 12.13 12.07 -2.10
C LYS A 130 10.73 12.26 -1.52
N SER A 131 9.94 13.21 -2.04
CA SER A 131 8.53 13.32 -1.68
C SER A 131 7.63 12.50 -2.60
N MET A 132 8.18 11.82 -3.61
CA MET A 132 7.40 10.90 -4.43
C MET A 132 7.38 9.50 -3.82
N GLU A 133 6.20 8.88 -3.79
CA GLU A 133 5.91 7.64 -3.03
C GLU A 133 6.57 6.41 -3.65
N PHE A 134 6.65 6.35 -4.99
CA PHE A 134 7.21 5.21 -5.70
C PHE A 134 8.44 5.62 -6.54
N SER A 135 9.49 4.80 -6.48
CA SER A 135 10.64 4.92 -7.36
C SER A 135 11.16 3.56 -7.81
N VAL A 136 11.65 3.48 -9.04
CA VAL A 136 12.24 2.25 -9.60
C VAL A 136 13.36 2.57 -10.59
N GLU A 137 14.43 1.79 -10.54
CA GLU A 137 15.53 1.87 -11.51
C GLU A 137 15.11 1.31 -12.87
N LYS A 138 15.43 2.04 -13.95
CA LYS A 138 15.13 1.63 -15.32
C LYS A 138 15.85 0.33 -15.72
N SER A 139 17.08 0.15 -15.23
CA SER A 139 17.88 -1.06 -15.41
C SER A 139 17.18 -2.30 -14.82
N TYR A 140 16.59 -2.15 -13.63
CA TYR A 140 15.86 -3.20 -12.94
C TYR A 140 14.60 -3.62 -13.71
N LEU A 141 13.80 -2.64 -14.16
CA LEU A 141 12.63 -2.92 -15.00
C LEU A 141 13.01 -3.65 -16.29
N SER A 142 14.02 -3.14 -17.01
CA SER A 142 14.45 -3.75 -18.28
C SER A 142 14.96 -5.18 -18.09
N SER A 143 15.71 -5.44 -17.01
CA SER A 143 16.23 -6.77 -16.69
C SER A 143 15.09 -7.78 -16.46
N LEU A 144 14.14 -7.44 -15.59
CA LEU A 144 13.04 -8.33 -15.22
C LEU A 144 12.05 -8.57 -16.35
N LEU A 145 11.66 -7.49 -17.03
CA LEU A 145 10.72 -7.54 -18.15
C LEU A 145 11.40 -8.05 -19.43
N SER A 146 12.72 -8.06 -19.48
CA SER A 146 13.53 -8.51 -20.62
C SER A 146 13.15 -7.79 -21.92
N CYS A 147 12.91 -6.48 -21.83
CA CYS A 147 12.40 -5.66 -22.91
C CYS A 147 13.12 -4.30 -23.01
N LYS A 148 13.03 -3.70 -24.20
CA LYS A 148 13.52 -2.33 -24.44
C LYS A 148 12.43 -1.29 -24.19
N HIS A 149 11.17 -1.69 -24.33
CA HIS A 149 10.02 -0.82 -24.13
C HIS A 149 9.10 -1.39 -23.05
N VAL A 150 8.69 -0.53 -22.12
CA VAL A 150 7.85 -0.84 -20.96
C VAL A 150 6.69 0.14 -20.97
N TYR A 151 5.49 -0.38 -20.82
CA TYR A 151 4.25 0.38 -20.67
C TYR A 151 3.86 0.37 -19.20
N TYR A 152 3.12 1.38 -18.75
CA TYR A 152 2.64 1.38 -17.37
C TYR A 152 1.15 1.71 -17.30
N THR A 153 0.45 1.01 -16.43
CA THR A 153 -0.94 1.30 -16.10
C THR A 153 -1.00 1.73 -14.64
N VAL A 154 -1.89 2.66 -14.33
CA VAL A 154 -2.13 3.14 -12.97
C VAL A 154 -3.60 2.99 -12.65
N ASN A 155 -3.90 2.22 -11.61
CA ASN A 155 -5.25 1.99 -11.15
C ASN A 155 -5.40 2.46 -9.71
N ILE A 156 -6.39 3.31 -9.44
CA ILE A 156 -6.79 3.66 -8.08
C ILE A 156 -7.56 2.49 -7.49
N MET A 157 -7.18 2.09 -6.29
CA MET A 157 -7.79 1.03 -5.51
C MET A 157 -8.18 1.62 -4.16
N GLU A 158 -9.39 1.36 -3.71
CA GLU A 158 -9.70 1.59 -2.31
C GLU A 158 -8.94 0.55 -1.47
N GLU A 159 -8.50 0.91 -0.25
CA GLU A 159 -8.21 -0.12 0.74
C GLU A 159 -9.46 -0.99 0.86
N THR A 160 -9.40 -2.19 0.31
CA THR A 160 -10.41 -3.20 0.53
C THR A 160 -10.41 -3.53 2.03
N GLU A 161 -11.57 -3.84 2.62
CA GLU A 161 -11.67 -4.39 3.99
C GLU A 161 -10.59 -5.46 4.29
N ASP A 162 -10.16 -6.19 3.25
CA ASP A 162 -9.05 -7.14 3.24
C ASP A 162 -7.68 -6.61 3.73
N SER A 163 -7.30 -5.32 3.58
CA SER A 163 -5.99 -4.80 4.05
C SER A 163 -5.98 -4.54 5.56
N LEU A 164 -7.01 -3.87 6.08
CA LEU A 164 -7.23 -3.69 7.52
C LEU A 164 -7.41 -5.05 8.18
N GLN A 165 -8.22 -5.93 7.58
CA GLN A 165 -8.40 -7.30 8.05
C GLN A 165 -7.05 -8.05 8.08
N LYS A 166 -6.22 -7.99 7.03
CA LYS A 166 -4.86 -8.58 7.04
C LYS A 166 -3.97 -8.02 8.16
N SER A 167 -4.02 -6.71 8.39
CA SER A 167 -3.26 -6.07 9.47
C SER A 167 -3.72 -6.56 10.84
N LEU A 168 -5.03 -6.65 11.07
CA LEU A 168 -5.62 -7.16 12.31
C LEU A 168 -5.28 -8.64 12.52
N ILE A 169 -5.38 -9.47 11.47
CA ILE A 169 -4.99 -10.90 11.49
C ILE A 169 -3.53 -11.03 11.90
N ARG A 170 -2.62 -10.24 11.32
CA ARG A 170 -1.20 -10.25 11.67
C ARG A 170 -0.96 -9.87 13.13
N ASN A 171 -1.70 -8.90 13.66
CA ASN A 171 -1.59 -8.50 15.08
C ASN A 171 -2.20 -9.53 16.05
N LEU A 172 -3.08 -10.40 15.56
CA LEU A 172 -3.61 -11.55 16.29
C LEU A 172 -2.71 -12.79 16.21
N GLU A 173 -1.58 -12.76 15.50
CA GLU A 173 -0.63 -13.86 15.48
C GLU A 173 0.20 -13.89 16.78
N CYS A 174 0.25 -15.03 17.46
CA CYS A 174 1.11 -15.18 18.63
C CYS A 174 2.59 -15.11 18.20
N PRO A 175 3.43 -14.23 18.79
CA PRO A 175 4.83 -14.09 18.38
C PRO A 175 5.68 -15.32 18.71
N VAL A 176 5.15 -16.26 19.52
CA VAL A 176 5.86 -17.47 19.96
C VAL A 176 5.50 -18.67 19.08
N CYS A 177 4.22 -19.03 19.00
CA CYS A 177 3.79 -20.22 18.27
C CYS A 177 3.34 -19.94 16.84
N LYS A 178 3.22 -18.67 16.44
CA LYS A 178 2.76 -18.25 15.11
C LYS A 178 1.34 -18.69 14.75
N MET A 179 0.58 -19.13 15.74
CA MET A 179 -0.84 -19.44 15.62
C MET A 179 -1.69 -18.21 15.95
N PRO A 180 -2.88 -18.07 15.34
CA PRO A 180 -3.87 -17.07 15.74
C PRO A 180 -4.20 -17.15 17.24
N MET A 181 -4.27 -16.00 17.91
CA MET A 181 -4.58 -15.89 19.32
C MET A 181 -6.08 -15.86 19.54
N SER A 182 -6.59 -16.78 20.37
CA SER A 182 -7.94 -16.75 20.91
C SER A 182 -7.95 -16.45 22.40
N ALA A 183 -9.12 -16.06 22.92
CA ALA A 183 -9.32 -15.84 24.34
C ALA A 183 -8.99 -17.11 25.17
N PRO A 184 -8.28 -17.00 26.31
CA PRO A 184 -7.75 -15.77 26.89
C PRO A 184 -6.41 -15.32 26.26
N ILE A 185 -6.28 -14.02 25.98
CA ILE A 185 -5.05 -13.40 25.44
C ILE A 185 -4.39 -12.59 26.56
N PHE A 186 -3.10 -12.82 26.83
CA PHE A 186 -2.38 -12.18 27.94
C PHE A 186 -1.40 -11.12 27.45
N ARG A 187 -1.10 -10.12 28.29
CA ARG A 187 -0.14 -9.06 27.96
C ARG A 187 1.05 -8.99 28.92
N CYS A 188 2.18 -8.51 28.42
CA CYS A 188 3.28 -8.07 29.27
C CYS A 188 3.04 -6.66 29.82
N ARG A 189 3.88 -6.22 30.77
CA ARG A 189 3.78 -4.86 31.35
C ARG A 189 3.87 -3.72 30.32
N LYS A 190 4.50 -3.97 29.17
CA LYS A 190 4.62 -3.01 28.06
C LYS A 190 3.55 -3.19 26.97
N GLY A 191 2.56 -4.08 27.16
CA GLY A 191 1.41 -4.20 26.27
C GLY A 191 1.47 -5.28 25.18
N HIS A 192 2.61 -5.94 24.94
CA HIS A 192 2.69 -7.02 23.94
C HIS A 192 1.82 -8.22 24.33
N ALA A 193 1.03 -8.71 23.37
CA ALA A 193 0.10 -9.81 23.54
C ALA A 193 0.73 -11.19 23.26
N ILE A 194 0.31 -12.21 24.01
CA ILE A 194 0.73 -13.61 23.92
C ILE A 194 -0.47 -14.52 24.15
N CYS A 195 -0.59 -15.62 23.40
CA CYS A 195 -1.67 -16.60 23.58
C CYS A 195 -1.61 -17.31 24.94
N ASN A 196 -2.75 -17.83 25.40
CA ASN A 196 -2.88 -18.60 26.65
C ASN A 196 -1.85 -19.74 26.80
N ILE A 197 -1.56 -20.47 25.71
CA ILE A 197 -0.68 -21.64 25.76
C ILE A 197 0.77 -21.20 25.98
N CYS A 198 1.21 -20.17 25.26
CA CYS A 198 2.58 -19.66 25.35
C CYS A 198 2.81 -18.83 26.61
N SER A 199 1.81 -18.09 27.10
CA SER A 199 1.94 -17.29 28.32
C SER A 199 2.25 -18.15 29.55
N LYS A 200 1.65 -19.35 29.64
CA LYS A 200 1.93 -20.33 30.71
C LYS A 200 3.37 -20.85 30.74
N LYS A 201 4.08 -20.78 29.62
CA LYS A 201 5.45 -21.29 29.47
C LYS A 201 6.51 -20.20 29.66
N LEU A 202 6.09 -18.95 29.87
CA LEU A 202 6.96 -17.79 29.83
C LEU A 202 6.79 -16.93 31.09
N THR A 203 7.89 -16.45 31.64
CA THR A 203 7.89 -15.45 32.72
C THR A 203 8.11 -14.03 32.20
N LYS A 204 8.80 -13.90 31.07
CA LYS A 204 9.13 -12.63 30.41
C LYS A 204 8.67 -12.62 28.97
N CYS A 205 8.31 -11.43 28.48
CA CYS A 205 7.92 -11.21 27.10
C CYS A 205 9.09 -11.51 26.15
N PRO A 206 8.90 -12.30 25.07
CA PRO A 206 9.97 -12.60 24.13
C PRO A 206 10.43 -11.36 23.34
N LEU A 207 9.51 -10.42 23.10
CA LEU A 207 9.72 -9.21 22.31
C LEU A 207 10.47 -8.12 23.08
N CYS A 208 10.04 -7.79 24.30
CA CYS A 208 10.56 -6.64 25.05
C CYS A 208 11.17 -6.99 26.41
N LYS A 209 11.28 -8.29 26.74
CA LYS A 209 11.88 -8.83 27.98
C LYS A 209 11.23 -8.41 29.31
N SER A 210 10.16 -7.61 29.29
CA SER A 210 9.40 -7.24 30.49
C SER A 210 8.58 -8.42 31.02
N GLN A 211 8.28 -8.42 32.31
CA GLN A 211 7.47 -9.46 32.95
C GLN A 211 6.12 -9.64 32.24
N LEU A 212 5.72 -10.90 32.03
CA LEU A 212 4.35 -11.23 31.63
C LEU A 212 3.42 -11.03 32.84
N THR A 213 2.24 -10.48 32.57
CA THR A 213 1.23 -10.25 33.60
C THR A 213 0.13 -11.29 33.47
N ASN A 214 -0.62 -11.50 34.56
CA ASN A 214 -1.87 -12.28 34.50
C ASN A 214 -3.05 -11.45 33.94
N SER A 215 -2.79 -10.25 33.41
CA SER A 215 -3.82 -9.38 32.85
C SER A 215 -4.15 -9.80 31.41
N ARG A 216 -5.46 -9.93 31.15
CA ARG A 216 -6.01 -10.28 29.85
C ARG A 216 -6.15 -9.05 28.94
N CYS A 217 -6.18 -9.28 27.64
CA CYS A 217 -6.41 -8.28 26.61
C CYS A 217 -7.81 -8.44 26.01
N PHE A 218 -8.84 -8.01 26.74
CA PHE A 218 -10.23 -8.11 26.28
C PHE A 218 -10.48 -7.47 24.91
N ALA A 219 -9.76 -6.38 24.58
CA ALA A 219 -9.86 -5.75 23.27
C ALA A 219 -9.43 -6.70 22.12
N LEU A 220 -8.27 -7.36 22.24
CA LEU A 220 -7.84 -8.35 21.24
C LEU A 220 -8.72 -9.60 21.27
N GLU A 221 -9.27 -9.97 22.42
CA GLU A 221 -10.24 -11.08 22.51
C GLU A 221 -11.54 -10.75 21.76
N GLY A 222 -12.03 -9.51 21.82
CA GLY A 222 -13.18 -9.06 21.02
C GLY A 222 -12.88 -9.07 19.53
N ILE A 223 -11.75 -8.49 19.11
CA ILE A 223 -11.34 -8.50 17.70
C ILE A 223 -11.21 -9.94 17.18
N ALA A 224 -10.69 -10.88 17.97
CA ALA A 224 -10.60 -12.28 17.58
C ALA A 224 -11.96 -12.98 17.40
N GLN A 225 -13.04 -12.45 18.00
CA GLN A 225 -14.41 -12.96 17.82
C GLN A 225 -15.05 -12.41 16.54
N ASP A 226 -14.75 -11.15 16.21
CA ASP A 226 -15.39 -10.44 15.09
C ASP A 226 -14.68 -10.68 13.75
N ILE A 227 -13.38 -10.97 13.76
CA ILE A 227 -12.60 -11.14 12.54
C ILE A 227 -12.73 -12.54 11.95
N GLU A 228 -12.96 -12.61 10.64
CA GLU A 228 -12.95 -13.88 9.91
C GLU A 228 -11.56 -14.26 9.40
N LEU A 229 -11.22 -15.53 9.53
CA LEU A 229 -10.03 -16.18 9.02
C LEU A 229 -10.43 -17.28 8.04
N CYS A 230 -9.65 -17.46 6.99
CA CYS A 230 -9.71 -18.69 6.21
C CYS A 230 -8.92 -19.80 6.90
N CYS A 231 -9.33 -21.06 6.70
CA CYS A 231 -8.56 -22.22 7.13
C CYS A 231 -7.11 -22.17 6.58
N SER A 232 -6.13 -22.59 7.38
CA SER A 232 -4.72 -22.71 6.94
C SER A 232 -4.55 -23.61 5.70
N ASN A 233 -5.48 -24.55 5.47
CA ASN A 233 -5.50 -25.44 4.31
C ASN A 233 -6.26 -24.86 3.10
N LYS A 234 -6.54 -23.55 3.05
CA LYS A 234 -7.20 -22.90 1.90
C LYS A 234 -6.50 -23.21 0.57
N LYS A 235 -5.16 -23.21 0.58
CA LYS A 235 -4.34 -23.55 -0.60
C LYS A 235 -4.54 -24.98 -1.09
N ASN A 236 -4.97 -25.88 -0.21
CA ASN A 236 -5.23 -27.28 -0.52
C ASN A 236 -6.72 -27.53 -0.87
N GLY A 237 -7.51 -26.47 -1.03
CA GLY A 237 -8.92 -26.54 -1.41
C GLY A 237 -9.91 -26.49 -0.25
N CYS A 238 -9.47 -26.23 0.99
CA CYS A 238 -10.41 -25.98 2.06
C CYS A 238 -11.12 -24.63 1.86
N THR A 239 -12.45 -24.63 1.84
CA THR A 239 -13.26 -23.43 1.65
C THR A 239 -13.79 -22.85 2.97
N PHE A 240 -13.41 -23.44 4.11
CA PHE A 240 -13.87 -22.99 5.42
C PHE A 240 -13.31 -21.61 5.77
N THR A 241 -14.20 -20.72 6.18
CA THR A 241 -13.93 -19.40 6.75
C THR A 241 -14.78 -19.24 8.00
N GLY A 242 -14.21 -18.63 9.04
CA GLY A 242 -14.91 -18.34 10.29
C GLY A 242 -14.03 -17.56 11.25
N ASN A 243 -14.56 -17.21 12.43
CA ASN A 243 -13.77 -16.48 13.41
C ASN A 243 -12.60 -17.30 13.97
N VAL A 244 -11.72 -16.67 14.75
CA VAL A 244 -10.49 -17.31 15.24
C VAL A 244 -10.79 -18.63 15.97
N ASN A 245 -11.83 -18.67 16.82
CA ASN A 245 -12.20 -19.88 17.56
C ASN A 245 -12.73 -20.98 16.64
N GLN A 246 -13.58 -20.62 15.68
CA GLN A 246 -14.14 -21.54 14.71
C GLN A 246 -13.06 -22.13 13.81
N CYS A 247 -12.09 -21.32 13.36
CA CYS A 247 -10.96 -21.77 12.56
C CYS A 247 -10.04 -22.72 13.33
N ILE A 248 -9.69 -22.40 14.58
CA ILE A 248 -8.90 -23.32 15.42
C ILE A 248 -9.64 -24.65 15.63
N ALA A 249 -10.95 -24.61 15.88
CA ALA A 249 -11.76 -25.82 16.03
C ALA A 249 -11.79 -26.65 14.74
N HIS A 250 -12.02 -25.98 13.60
CA HIS A 250 -12.05 -26.60 12.29
C HIS A 250 -10.71 -27.26 11.92
N GLU A 251 -9.58 -26.62 12.21
CA GLU A 251 -8.25 -27.14 11.86
C GLU A 251 -7.94 -28.51 12.47
N ASN A 252 -8.52 -28.84 13.63
CA ASN A 252 -8.38 -30.17 14.25
C ASN A 252 -9.07 -31.30 13.46
N TYR A 253 -10.08 -30.96 12.65
CA TYR A 253 -10.93 -31.92 11.93
C TYR A 253 -11.01 -31.62 10.42
N CYS A 254 -10.13 -30.75 9.91
CA CYS A 254 -10.14 -30.33 8.52
C CYS A 254 -9.98 -31.55 7.60
N SER A 255 -10.96 -31.77 6.71
CA SER A 255 -10.97 -32.91 5.78
C SER A 255 -9.85 -32.82 4.73
N VAL A 256 -9.26 -31.64 4.57
CA VAL A 256 -8.13 -31.37 3.69
C VAL A 256 -6.84 -31.40 4.52
N LYS A 257 -5.92 -32.33 4.24
CA LYS A 257 -4.69 -32.50 5.04
C LYS A 257 -3.68 -31.37 4.80
N PRO A 258 -2.86 -31.02 5.80
CA PRO A 258 -1.76 -30.08 5.63
C PRO A 258 -0.67 -30.65 4.71
N ILE A 259 0.00 -29.77 3.94
CA ILE A 259 1.30 -30.12 3.36
C ILE A 259 2.26 -30.24 4.55
N HIS A 260 2.67 -31.46 4.90
CA HIS A 260 3.79 -31.66 5.80
C HIS A 260 5.03 -30.99 5.17
N ASN A 261 5.37 -29.78 5.62
CA ASN A 261 6.76 -29.38 5.63
C ASN A 261 7.44 -30.26 6.69
N LEU A 262 8.09 -31.31 6.21
CA LEU A 262 9.07 -32.08 6.97
C LEU A 262 10.04 -31.11 7.62
N LYS A 263 9.95 -30.95 8.94
CA LYS A 263 11.07 -30.47 9.74
C LYS A 263 12.06 -31.62 9.86
N MET A 264 13.22 -31.48 9.22
CA MET A 264 14.50 -31.94 9.77
C MET A 264 15.31 -30.69 10.09
#